data_AF-A0A9P7VKF0-F1
#
_entry.id   AF-A0A9P7VKF0-F1
#
_cell.length_a   1.000
_cell.length_b   1.000
_cell.length_c   1.000
_cell.angle_alpha   90.00
_cell.angle_beta   90.00
_cell.angle_gamma   90.00
#
_symmetry.space_group_name_H-M   'P 1'
#
loop_
_entity.id
_entity.type
_entity.pdbx_description
1 polymer ?
#
loop_
_entity_poly.entity_id
_entity_poly.type
_entity_poly.pdbx_seq_one_letter_code
_entity_poly.pdbx_strand_id
1 'polypeptide(L)'
;MDPDTVDDFRNRNGPNLLPFSLPSFSAPSPGWVAPPAPTDVYNGHILKDFNHQDSTAVNIHQFCSRWPPHRTPMTYCNWISVNRDTVSKATQDDRIKALKSDFQALLEHGNNFVTVDSLDQIACQNHVVSGKWLLFSDSTALGELWENVVRLVCLTRRKGCVKVSPNKGYDRYVICVYVDDYTDLDDVNDLRDSLRKIGVTWPIGFKMDAYTHLGIYGGNPWQMRPNRYWE
;
A
#
# COMPACT_ATOMS: atom_id res chain seq x y z
N MET A 1 0.41 -12.71 3.10
CA MET A 1 0.55 -12.19 1.70
C MET A 1 -0.15 -10.82 1.57
N ASP A 2 0.43 -9.85 0.86
CA ASP A 2 -0.21 -8.55 0.57
C ASP A 2 -1.31 -8.72 -0.50
N PRO A 3 -2.59 -8.44 -0.18
CA PRO A 3 -3.73 -8.73 -1.06
C PRO A 3 -3.83 -7.84 -2.31
N ASP A 4 -2.95 -6.87 -2.48
CA ASP A 4 -2.94 -5.96 -3.64
C ASP A 4 -2.18 -6.53 -4.88
N THR A 5 -1.88 -7.84 -4.91
CA THR A 5 -1.06 -8.49 -5.95
C THR A 5 -1.82 -9.50 -6.81
N VAL A 6 -2.95 -9.10 -7.39
CA VAL A 6 -3.60 -9.94 -8.41
C VAL A 6 -3.91 -9.09 -9.63
N ASP A 7 -3.12 -9.27 -10.70
CA ASP A 7 -3.60 -8.99 -12.05
C ASP A 7 -3.08 -10.06 -13.04
N ASP A 8 -3.98 -10.37 -13.96
CA ASP A 8 -4.06 -11.53 -14.84
C ASP A 8 -3.45 -11.19 -16.21
N PHE A 9 -2.49 -11.98 -16.70
CA PHE A 9 -2.05 -11.90 -18.10
C PHE A 9 -1.79 -13.29 -18.68
N ARG A 10 -2.75 -13.74 -19.50
CA ARG A 10 -2.55 -14.72 -20.57
C ARG A 10 -2.13 -13.97 -21.85
N ASN A 11 -0.99 -14.32 -22.47
CA ASN A 11 -0.95 -14.90 -23.82
C ASN A 11 0.46 -15.33 -24.28
N ARG A 12 0.46 -16.11 -25.35
CA ARG A 12 1.41 -17.08 -25.93
C ARG A 12 2.57 -16.52 -26.79
N ASN A 13 3.60 -17.39 -26.94
CA ASN A 13 4.53 -17.68 -28.06
C ASN A 13 5.26 -16.48 -28.72
N GLY A 14 6.56 -16.44 -29.02
CA GLY A 14 7.64 -17.39 -29.31
C GLY A 14 8.74 -16.58 -30.07
N PRO A 15 9.97 -17.10 -30.26
CA PRO A 15 11.18 -16.27 -30.29
C PRO A 15 11.61 -15.80 -31.68
N ASN A 16 12.33 -14.68 -31.74
CA ASN A 16 13.23 -14.37 -32.85
C ASN A 16 14.52 -13.73 -32.31
N LEU A 17 15.65 -14.29 -32.74
CA LEU A 17 17.01 -13.93 -32.38
C LEU A 17 17.57 -12.84 -33.32
N LEU A 18 18.73 -12.30 -32.91
CA LEU A 18 19.77 -11.50 -33.60
C LEU A 18 19.84 -10.02 -33.16
N PRO A 19 21.02 -9.36 -33.23
CA PRO A 19 22.39 -9.77 -32.87
C PRO A 19 23.06 -8.80 -31.87
N PHE A 20 24.20 -9.20 -31.29
CA PHE A 20 24.95 -8.44 -30.28
C PHE A 20 25.49 -7.10 -30.81
N SER A 21 25.17 -6.02 -30.09
CA SER A 21 25.82 -4.70 -30.19
C SER A 21 26.35 -4.29 -28.80
N LEU A 22 27.58 -3.79 -28.73
CA LEU A 22 28.21 -3.28 -27.51
C LEU A 22 27.36 -2.14 -26.92
N PRO A 23 27.20 -2.05 -25.59
CA PRO A 23 26.30 -1.06 -25.00
C PRO A 23 26.90 0.35 -25.12
N SER A 24 26.30 1.19 -25.95
CA SER A 24 26.43 2.63 -25.81
C SER A 24 25.69 3.05 -24.54
N PHE A 25 26.42 3.52 -23.53
CA PHE A 25 25.79 4.15 -22.37
C PHE A 25 25.30 5.53 -22.79
N SER A 26 24.06 5.56 -23.29
CA SER A 26 23.30 6.80 -23.45
C SER A 26 23.14 7.43 -22.08
N ALA A 27 23.39 8.74 -21.97
CA ALA A 27 23.07 9.49 -20.76
C ALA A 27 21.60 9.24 -20.38
N PRO A 28 21.29 9.00 -19.08
CA PRO A 28 19.94 8.69 -18.67
C PRO A 28 18.97 9.82 -19.02
N SER A 29 17.88 9.47 -19.70
CA SER A 29 16.82 10.41 -20.06
C SER A 29 16.26 11.13 -18.82
N PRO A 30 15.75 12.36 -18.95
CA PRO A 30 15.04 13.04 -17.87
C PRO A 30 13.80 12.20 -17.48
N GLY A 31 13.92 11.41 -16.41
CA GLY A 31 12.90 10.42 -16.04
C GLY A 31 13.43 9.01 -15.76
N TRP A 32 14.70 8.74 -16.04
CA TRP A 32 15.31 7.43 -15.76
C TRP A 32 15.58 7.24 -14.26
N VAL A 33 15.20 6.08 -13.74
CA VAL A 33 15.51 5.60 -12.39
C VAL A 33 16.38 4.36 -12.54
N ALA A 34 17.52 4.31 -11.86
CA ALA A 34 18.39 3.13 -11.93
C ALA A 34 17.68 1.89 -11.37
N PRO A 35 17.86 0.70 -11.96
CA PRO A 35 17.27 -0.54 -11.45
C PRO A 35 17.58 -0.80 -9.97
N PRO A 36 16.68 -1.46 -9.21
CA PRO A 36 16.94 -1.85 -7.83
C PRO A 36 17.99 -2.94 -7.76
N ALA A 37 18.81 -2.87 -6.71
CA ALA A 37 19.63 -3.99 -6.29
C ALA A 37 18.75 -5.07 -5.63
N PRO A 38 19.20 -6.33 -5.58
CA PRO A 38 18.44 -7.39 -4.89
C PRO A 38 18.12 -7.08 -3.43
N THR A 39 18.96 -6.28 -2.76
CA THR A 39 18.75 -5.84 -1.38
C THR A 39 17.67 -4.76 -1.22
N ASP A 40 17.30 -4.08 -2.30
CA ASP A 40 16.26 -3.05 -2.27
C ASP A 40 14.85 -3.65 -2.32
N VAL A 41 14.72 -4.91 -2.78
CA VAL A 41 13.43 -5.54 -3.08
C VAL A 41 13.13 -6.70 -2.14
N TYR A 42 11.95 -6.68 -1.54
CA TYR A 42 11.43 -7.77 -0.73
C TYR A 42 9.96 -8.04 -1.06
N ASN A 43 9.60 -9.28 -1.41
CA ASN A 43 8.24 -9.68 -1.81
C ASN A 43 7.59 -8.77 -2.87
N GLY A 44 8.37 -8.29 -3.83
CA GLY A 44 7.90 -7.40 -4.90
C GLY A 44 7.74 -5.93 -4.48
N HIS A 45 8.17 -5.55 -3.28
CA HIS A 45 8.20 -4.17 -2.81
C HIS A 45 9.64 -3.65 -2.87
N ILE A 46 9.84 -2.42 -3.34
CA ILE A 46 11.03 -1.67 -2.92
C ILE A 46 10.79 -1.26 -1.47
N LEU A 47 11.56 -1.81 -0.54
CA LEU A 47 11.26 -1.73 0.89
C LEU A 47 12.42 -1.11 1.67
N LYS A 48 12.09 -0.17 2.56
CA LYS A 48 13.00 0.34 3.57
C LYS A 48 12.40 0.21 4.96
N ASP A 49 13.05 -0.60 5.80
CA ASP A 49 12.79 -0.66 7.23
C ASP A 49 13.65 0.39 7.93
N PHE A 50 13.00 1.40 8.52
CA PHE A 50 13.62 2.40 9.37
C PHE A 50 13.46 2.02 10.85
N ASN A 51 14.53 2.22 11.61
CA ASN A 51 14.61 2.07 13.06
C ASN A 51 14.90 3.44 13.72
N HIS A 52 15.04 3.46 15.03
CA HIS A 52 15.29 4.69 15.80
C HIS A 52 16.60 5.42 15.45
N GLN A 53 17.59 4.73 14.88
CA GLN A 53 18.90 5.28 14.53
C GLN A 53 18.93 5.88 13.12
N ASP A 54 18.28 5.22 12.16
CA ASP A 54 18.34 5.61 10.75
C ASP A 54 17.12 6.41 10.26
N SER A 55 16.08 6.57 11.09
CA SER A 55 14.95 7.49 10.86
C SER A 55 15.41 8.95 10.96
N THR A 56 16.14 9.44 9.97
CA THR A 56 16.59 10.82 9.86
C THR A 56 16.01 11.50 8.62
N ALA A 57 15.84 12.82 8.68
CA ALA A 57 15.39 13.61 7.54
C ALA A 57 16.25 13.39 6.29
N VAL A 58 17.57 13.23 6.47
CA VAL A 58 18.52 13.00 5.38
C VAL A 58 18.30 11.62 4.75
N ASN A 59 18.20 10.56 5.55
CA ASN A 59 18.02 9.21 5.02
C ASN A 59 16.64 9.03 4.35
N ILE A 60 15.61 9.65 4.91
CA ILE A 60 14.26 9.66 4.31
C ILE A 60 14.28 10.36 2.95
N HIS A 61 14.91 11.54 2.87
CA HIS A 61 15.03 12.27 1.62
C HIS A 61 15.84 11.49 0.58
N GLN A 62 16.95 10.87 0.98
CA GLN A 62 17.75 10.01 0.10
C GLN A 62 16.94 8.84 -0.46
N PHE A 63 16.16 8.15 0.39
CA PHE A 63 15.30 7.06 -0.05
C PHE A 63 14.21 7.54 -1.03
N CYS A 64 13.49 8.62 -0.70
CA CYS A 64 12.43 9.17 -1.57
C CYS A 64 12.99 9.70 -2.89
N SER A 65 14.19 10.28 -2.87
CA SER A 65 14.90 10.76 -4.06
C SER A 65 15.40 9.62 -4.94
N ARG A 66 15.81 8.50 -4.32
CA ARG A 66 16.25 7.28 -5.03
C ARG A 66 15.08 6.56 -5.69
N TRP A 67 13.91 6.59 -5.04
CA TRP A 67 12.67 5.90 -5.45
C TRP A 67 11.48 6.85 -5.57
N PRO A 68 11.52 7.82 -6.51
CA PRO A 68 10.42 8.72 -6.77
C PRO A 68 9.24 7.92 -7.37
N PRO A 69 8.03 7.92 -6.77
CA PRO A 69 6.98 6.98 -7.18
C PRO A 69 6.52 7.18 -8.63
N HIS A 70 6.40 8.43 -9.10
CA HIS A 70 6.00 8.76 -10.46
C HIS A 70 7.05 8.42 -11.54
N ARG A 71 8.30 8.09 -11.17
CA ARG A 71 9.33 7.65 -12.13
C ARG A 71 9.76 6.20 -11.94
N THR A 72 9.40 5.57 -10.82
CA THR A 72 9.74 4.18 -10.55
C THR A 72 8.78 3.27 -11.30
N PRO A 73 9.23 2.45 -12.27
CA PRO A 73 8.35 1.63 -13.09
C PRO A 73 7.82 0.40 -12.34
N MET A 74 6.63 -0.08 -12.74
CA MET A 74 6.07 -1.34 -12.22
C MET A 74 6.96 -2.57 -12.43
N THR A 75 7.86 -2.55 -13.42
CA THR A 75 8.81 -3.64 -13.63
C THR A 75 9.86 -3.76 -12.51
N TYR A 76 10.00 -2.73 -11.66
CA TYR A 76 10.90 -2.76 -10.52
C TYR A 76 10.22 -3.24 -9.24
N CYS A 77 8.93 -2.91 -9.06
CA CYS A 77 8.15 -3.27 -7.89
C CYS A 77 6.65 -3.11 -8.12
N ASN A 78 5.85 -3.75 -7.27
CA ASN A 78 4.42 -3.51 -7.15
C ASN A 78 4.12 -2.32 -6.22
N TRP A 79 5.01 -2.07 -5.26
CA TRP A 79 4.89 -1.04 -4.23
C TRP A 79 6.26 -0.51 -3.83
N ILE A 80 6.32 0.78 -3.50
CA ILE A 80 7.42 1.36 -2.73
C ILE A 80 6.91 1.46 -1.29
N SER A 81 7.66 0.96 -0.32
CA SER A 81 7.20 0.80 1.06
C SER A 81 8.23 1.22 2.08
N VAL A 82 7.73 1.79 3.17
CA VAL A 82 8.50 2.17 4.34
C VAL A 82 7.83 1.60 5.58
N ASN A 83 8.63 0.97 6.42
CA ASN A 83 8.22 0.55 7.76
C ASN A 83 9.00 1.34 8.81
N ARG A 84 8.35 1.60 9.95
CA ARG A 84 8.97 2.15 11.14
C ARG A 84 8.56 1.31 12.36
N ASP A 85 9.52 0.58 12.94
CA ASP A 85 9.31 -0.33 14.09
C ASP A 85 8.02 -1.17 14.00
N THR A 86 7.73 -1.73 12.82
CA THR A 86 6.52 -2.54 12.62
C THR A 86 6.69 -3.93 13.21
N VAL A 87 5.62 -4.47 13.78
CA VAL A 87 5.59 -5.86 14.27
C VAL A 87 5.63 -6.85 13.10
N SER A 88 6.33 -7.96 13.27
CA SER A 88 6.41 -9.03 12.28
C SER A 88 5.03 -9.59 11.91
N LYS A 89 4.74 -9.71 10.61
CA LYS A 89 3.48 -10.27 10.08
C LYS A 89 3.45 -11.81 10.03
N ALA A 90 4.38 -12.51 10.69
CA ALA A 90 4.62 -13.95 10.54
C ALA A 90 3.44 -14.87 10.94
N THR A 91 2.33 -14.34 11.47
CA THR A 91 1.16 -15.10 11.94
C THR A 91 -0.17 -14.71 11.25
N GLN A 92 -0.11 -13.97 10.15
CA GLN A 92 -1.31 -13.45 9.47
C GLN A 92 -2.03 -14.47 8.59
N ASP A 93 -1.33 -15.45 8.00
CA ASP A 93 -1.93 -16.29 6.97
C ASP A 93 -3.07 -17.17 7.50
N ASP A 94 -2.99 -17.71 8.72
CA ASP A 94 -4.07 -18.52 9.30
C ASP A 94 -5.28 -17.67 9.72
N ARG A 95 -5.04 -16.45 10.21
CA ARG A 95 -6.08 -15.46 10.50
C ARG A 95 -6.86 -15.07 9.25
N ILE A 96 -6.15 -14.86 8.14
CA ILE A 96 -6.76 -14.55 6.84
C ILE A 96 -7.57 -15.73 6.31
N LYS A 97 -7.11 -16.97 6.48
CA LYS A 97 -7.88 -18.16 6.09
C LYS A 97 -9.18 -18.26 6.90
N ALA A 98 -9.12 -18.06 8.21
CA ALA A 98 -10.28 -18.10 9.08
C ALA A 98 -11.28 -16.96 8.75
N LEU A 99 -10.79 -15.73 8.52
CA LEU A 99 -11.61 -14.61 8.03
C LEU A 99 -12.36 -14.96 6.73
N LYS A 100 -11.67 -15.58 5.76
CA LYS A 100 -12.28 -16.00 4.50
C LYS A 100 -13.33 -17.09 4.70
N SER A 101 -13.10 -18.01 5.64
CA SER A 101 -14.06 -19.06 5.99
C SER A 101 -15.34 -18.46 6.57
N ASP A 102 -15.23 -17.54 7.53
CA ASP A 102 -16.39 -16.88 8.14
C ASP A 102 -17.15 -16.03 7.12
N PHE A 103 -16.43 -15.38 6.19
CA PHE A 103 -17.06 -14.66 5.10
C PHE A 103 -17.84 -15.59 4.15
N GLN A 104 -17.30 -16.77 3.83
CA GLN A 104 -18.04 -17.76 3.04
C GLN A 104 -19.30 -18.22 3.77
N ALA A 105 -19.23 -18.44 5.08
CA ALA A 105 -20.42 -18.76 5.87
C ALA A 105 -21.48 -17.64 5.77
N LEU A 106 -21.11 -16.36 5.83
CA LEU A 106 -22.06 -15.26 5.60
C LEU A 106 -22.71 -15.32 4.21
N LEU A 107 -21.93 -15.63 3.17
CA LEU A 107 -22.44 -15.77 1.81
C LEU A 107 -23.44 -16.93 1.66
N GLU A 108 -23.19 -18.05 2.33
CA GLU A 108 -24.11 -19.21 2.37
C GLU A 108 -25.45 -18.88 3.03
N HIS A 109 -25.47 -17.98 4.01
CA HIS A 109 -26.72 -17.50 4.64
C HIS A 109 -27.48 -16.52 3.74
N GLY A 110 -26.77 -15.80 2.85
CA GLY A 110 -27.34 -14.92 1.84
C GLY A 110 -26.71 -13.53 1.83
N ASN A 111 -26.77 -12.85 0.67
CA ASN A 111 -26.13 -11.55 0.47
C ASN A 111 -26.59 -10.44 1.43
N ASN A 112 -27.82 -10.54 1.97
CA ASN A 112 -28.36 -9.62 2.96
C ASN A 112 -27.66 -9.71 4.33
N PHE A 113 -26.91 -10.78 4.60
CA PHE A 113 -26.11 -10.94 5.80
C PHE A 113 -24.72 -10.30 5.69
N VAL A 114 -24.29 -9.94 4.47
CA VAL A 114 -23.03 -9.21 4.25
C VAL A 114 -23.30 -7.74 4.50
N THR A 115 -23.08 -7.33 5.75
CA THR A 115 -23.26 -5.95 6.23
C THR A 115 -21.96 -5.41 6.80
N VAL A 116 -21.90 -4.10 7.06
CA VAL A 116 -20.73 -3.50 7.72
C VAL A 116 -20.48 -4.15 9.08
N ASP A 117 -21.53 -4.37 9.87
CA ASP A 117 -21.43 -4.94 11.22
C ASP A 117 -20.97 -6.40 11.19
N SER A 118 -21.48 -7.22 10.27
CA SER A 118 -21.03 -8.61 10.14
C SER A 118 -19.56 -8.69 9.70
N LEU A 119 -19.12 -7.77 8.84
CA LEU A 119 -17.74 -7.69 8.40
C LEU A 119 -16.80 -7.22 9.51
N ASP A 120 -17.23 -6.26 10.32
CA ASP A 120 -16.51 -5.84 11.53
C ASP A 120 -16.38 -7.02 12.51
N GLN A 121 -17.46 -7.77 12.72
CA GLN A 121 -17.48 -8.92 13.61
C GLN A 121 -16.45 -9.97 13.18
N ILE A 122 -16.48 -10.43 11.92
CA ILE A 122 -15.54 -11.45 11.45
C ILE A 122 -14.10 -10.93 11.38
N ALA A 123 -13.88 -9.64 11.12
CA ALA A 123 -12.55 -9.04 11.15
C ALA A 123 -11.95 -9.07 12.57
N CYS A 124 -12.73 -8.65 13.57
CA CYS A 124 -12.35 -8.67 14.98
C CYS A 124 -12.13 -10.09 15.51
N GLN A 125 -13.05 -11.02 15.22
CA GLN A 125 -12.96 -12.43 15.64
C GLN A 125 -11.68 -13.10 15.13
N ASN A 126 -11.26 -12.77 13.91
CA ASN A 126 -10.07 -13.36 13.28
C ASN A 126 -8.79 -12.54 13.50
N HIS A 127 -8.84 -11.45 14.27
CA HIS A 127 -7.71 -10.55 14.48
C HIS A 127 -7.08 -10.00 13.18
N VAL A 128 -7.94 -9.73 12.17
CA VAL A 128 -7.57 -9.04 10.92
C VAL A 128 -8.08 -7.60 11.01
N VAL A 129 -7.53 -6.87 11.98
CA VAL A 129 -8.01 -5.55 12.41
C VAL A 129 -7.12 -4.39 11.95
N SER A 130 -6.14 -4.61 11.08
CA SER A 130 -5.41 -3.51 10.47
C SER A 130 -6.22 -2.81 9.38
N GLY A 131 -5.87 -1.57 9.09
CA GLY A 131 -6.48 -0.81 8.03
C GLY A 131 -5.60 0.34 7.56
N LYS A 132 -6.06 1.07 6.54
CA LYS A 132 -5.26 2.12 5.91
C LYS A 132 -6.09 3.30 5.45
N TRP A 133 -5.57 4.50 5.66
CA TRP A 133 -6.02 5.69 4.95
C TRP A 133 -5.51 5.67 3.51
N LEU A 134 -6.39 5.97 2.56
CA LEU A 134 -6.09 6.00 1.13
C LEU A 134 -6.00 7.46 0.65
N LEU A 135 -4.81 7.87 0.23
CA LEU A 135 -4.54 9.19 -0.30
C LEU A 135 -4.28 9.08 -1.81
N PHE A 136 -5.21 9.58 -2.61
CA PHE A 136 -5.04 9.65 -4.06
C PHE A 136 -4.41 10.98 -4.47
N SER A 137 -3.43 10.92 -5.36
CA SER A 137 -2.71 12.10 -5.90
C SER A 137 -2.40 11.90 -7.38
N ASP A 138 -2.29 13.01 -8.11
CA ASP A 138 -1.59 13.06 -9.40
C ASP A 138 -0.06 13.14 -9.19
N SER A 139 0.71 13.07 -10.27
CA SER A 139 2.18 13.11 -10.24
C SER A 139 2.78 14.45 -9.82
N THR A 140 2.04 15.56 -9.90
CA THR A 140 2.53 16.92 -9.63
C THR A 140 2.94 17.07 -8.17
N ALA A 141 2.06 16.65 -7.25
CA ALA A 141 2.29 16.75 -5.81
C ALA A 141 2.83 15.45 -5.18
N LEU A 142 2.87 14.35 -5.93
CA LEU A 142 3.14 13.01 -5.39
C LEU A 142 4.49 12.89 -4.67
N GLY A 143 5.55 13.46 -5.23
CA GLY A 143 6.89 13.35 -4.66
C GLY A 143 6.99 14.00 -3.29
N GLU A 144 6.50 15.23 -3.17
CA GLU A 144 6.46 15.99 -1.92
C GLU A 144 5.52 15.34 -0.90
N LEU A 145 4.31 14.97 -1.33
CA LEU A 145 3.34 14.29 -0.47
C LEU A 145 3.90 12.97 0.07
N TRP A 146 4.55 12.17 -0.79
CA TRP A 146 5.18 10.91 -0.39
C TRP A 146 6.25 11.13 0.68
N GLU A 147 7.18 12.07 0.46
CA GLU A 147 8.22 12.35 1.46
C GLU A 147 7.62 12.85 2.77
N ASN A 148 6.64 13.75 2.71
CA ASN A 148 5.95 14.27 3.91
C ASN A 148 5.25 13.16 4.71
N VAL A 149 4.60 12.21 4.04
CA VAL A 149 3.97 11.05 4.71
C VAL A 149 5.03 10.13 5.32
N VAL A 150 6.14 9.85 4.61
CA VAL A 150 7.24 9.04 5.17
C VAL A 150 7.84 9.72 6.41
N ARG A 151 8.06 11.04 6.36
CA ARG A 151 8.53 11.81 7.51
C ARG A 151 7.54 11.75 8.68
N LEU A 152 6.24 11.87 8.40
CA LEU A 152 5.20 11.74 9.41
C LEU A 152 5.27 10.38 10.10
N VAL A 153 5.36 9.29 9.34
CA VAL A 153 5.43 7.92 9.88
C VAL A 153 6.73 7.70 10.67
N CYS A 154 7.88 8.07 10.10
CA CYS A 154 9.18 7.73 10.68
C CYS A 154 9.62 8.66 11.82
N LEU A 155 9.36 9.96 11.72
CA LEU A 155 9.89 10.98 12.64
C LEU A 155 8.86 11.40 13.70
N THR A 156 7.61 11.62 13.28
CA THR A 156 6.54 12.13 14.16
C THR A 156 5.85 10.99 14.89
N ARG A 157 5.28 10.02 14.15
CA ARG A 157 4.58 8.87 14.74
C ARG A 157 5.53 7.84 15.30
N ARG A 158 6.72 7.70 14.68
CA ARG A 158 7.77 6.74 15.08
C ARG A 158 7.32 5.28 15.10
N LYS A 159 6.20 4.97 14.44
CA LYS A 159 5.63 3.64 14.25
C LYS A 159 4.85 3.58 12.93
N GLY A 160 4.66 2.38 12.42
CA GLY A 160 3.68 2.08 11.36
C GLY A 160 4.29 1.82 9.99
N CYS A 161 3.41 1.62 9.02
CA CYS A 161 3.74 1.26 7.65
C CYS A 161 3.10 2.24 6.68
N VAL A 162 3.83 2.58 5.62
CA VAL A 162 3.29 3.33 4.49
C VAL A 162 3.77 2.72 3.18
N LYS A 163 2.89 2.66 2.18
CA LYS A 163 3.26 2.29 0.82
C LYS A 163 2.66 3.22 -0.22
N VAL A 164 3.34 3.37 -1.34
CA VAL A 164 2.89 4.17 -2.49
C VAL A 164 3.01 3.35 -3.77
N SER A 165 2.02 3.51 -4.65
CA SER A 165 2.03 2.85 -5.95
C SER A 165 3.14 3.42 -6.85
N PRO A 166 3.88 2.59 -7.58
CA PRO A 166 4.85 3.04 -8.59
C PRO A 166 4.12 3.60 -9.82
N ASN A 167 4.88 4.07 -10.82
CA ASN A 167 4.35 4.52 -12.10
C ASN A 167 3.75 3.34 -12.89
N LYS A 168 2.42 3.39 -13.03
CA LYS A 168 1.60 2.40 -13.75
C LYS A 168 1.25 2.83 -15.18
N GLY A 169 1.81 3.93 -15.68
CA GLY A 169 1.52 4.48 -17.01
C GLY A 169 0.32 5.43 -17.08
N TYR A 170 -0.30 5.78 -15.94
CA TYR A 170 -1.38 6.76 -15.86
C TYR A 170 -1.18 7.69 -14.65
N ASP A 171 -1.72 8.90 -14.75
CA ASP A 171 -1.51 9.96 -13.76
C ASP A 171 -2.48 9.87 -12.57
N ARG A 172 -2.44 8.74 -11.87
CA ARG A 172 -3.20 8.51 -10.64
C ARG A 172 -2.45 7.53 -9.75
N TYR A 173 -2.11 8.00 -8.55
CA TYR A 173 -1.32 7.26 -7.58
C TYR A 173 -2.09 7.15 -6.27
N VAL A 174 -1.73 6.14 -5.48
CA VAL A 174 -2.27 5.95 -4.14
C VAL A 174 -1.14 5.79 -3.13
N ILE A 175 -1.23 6.54 -2.04
CA ILE A 175 -0.45 6.33 -0.82
C ILE A 175 -1.39 5.70 0.21
N CYS A 176 -0.95 4.59 0.80
CA CYS A 176 -1.66 3.87 1.85
C CYS A 176 -0.89 4.05 3.16
N VAL A 177 -1.51 4.67 4.17
CA VAL A 177 -0.90 4.84 5.51
C VAL A 177 -1.65 4.01 6.51
N TYR A 178 -0.95 3.09 7.17
CA TYR A 178 -1.57 2.04 7.96
C TYR A 178 -1.74 2.41 9.44
N VAL A 179 -2.80 1.85 10.02
CA VAL A 179 -2.97 1.64 11.47
C VAL A 179 -3.03 0.14 11.74
N ASP A 180 -2.56 -0.27 12.91
CA ASP A 180 -2.49 -1.68 13.29
C ASP A 180 -3.85 -2.23 13.76
N ASP A 181 -4.70 -1.36 14.32
CA ASP A 181 -6.04 -1.68 14.79
C ASP A 181 -7.02 -0.56 14.39
N TYR A 182 -8.01 -0.86 13.55
CA TYR A 182 -9.03 0.11 13.12
C TYR A 182 -10.08 0.38 14.21
N THR A 183 -10.17 -0.47 15.23
CA THR A 183 -11.09 -0.31 16.36
C THR A 183 -10.54 0.68 17.39
N ASP A 184 -9.22 0.94 17.38
CA ASP A 184 -8.58 2.05 18.08
C ASP A 184 -8.87 3.36 17.33
N LEU A 185 -10.03 3.93 17.61
CA LEU A 185 -10.48 5.18 16.98
C LEU A 185 -9.55 6.35 17.30
N ASP A 186 -8.84 6.32 18.43
CA ASP A 186 -7.90 7.38 18.78
C ASP A 186 -6.69 7.34 17.84
N ASP A 187 -6.11 6.16 17.58
CA ASP A 187 -4.99 6.04 16.62
C ASP A 187 -5.42 6.31 15.18
N VAL A 188 -6.63 5.89 14.80
CA VAL A 188 -7.23 6.17 13.48
C VAL A 188 -7.41 7.68 13.26
N ASN A 189 -8.00 8.37 14.24
CA ASN A 189 -8.25 9.81 14.17
C ASN A 189 -6.97 10.63 14.30
N ASP A 190 -6.02 10.24 15.17
CA ASP A 190 -4.73 10.93 15.29
C ASP A 190 -3.92 10.84 13.99
N LEU A 191 -3.88 9.67 13.35
CA LEU A 191 -3.21 9.52 12.05
C LEU A 191 -3.87 10.41 11.01
N ARG A 192 -5.21 10.43 10.96
CA ARG A 192 -5.95 11.30 10.05
C ARG A 192 -5.62 12.78 10.30
N ASP A 193 -5.71 13.24 11.53
CA ASP A 193 -5.46 14.64 11.88
C ASP A 193 -4.02 15.04 11.58
N SER A 194 -3.08 14.11 11.76
CA SER A 194 -1.69 14.26 11.35
C SER A 194 -1.51 14.38 9.84
N LEU A 195 -2.28 13.62 9.05
CA LEU A 195 -2.33 13.77 7.59
C LEU A 195 -2.87 15.15 7.17
N ARG A 196 -3.89 15.67 7.87
CA ARG A 196 -4.41 17.03 7.63
C ARG A 196 -3.33 18.09 7.84
N LYS A 197 -2.54 17.97 8.91
CA LYS A 197 -1.45 18.91 9.24
C LYS A 197 -0.34 18.97 8.18
N ILE A 198 -0.16 17.92 7.38
CA ILE A 198 0.84 17.88 6.30
C ILE A 198 0.26 18.19 4.91
N GLY A 199 -0.95 18.75 4.84
CA GLY A 199 -1.53 19.29 3.60
C GLY A 199 -2.51 18.37 2.87
N VAL A 200 -2.91 17.25 3.47
CA VAL A 200 -3.99 16.41 2.90
C VAL A 200 -5.33 17.06 3.22
N THR A 201 -5.84 17.91 2.33
CA THR A 201 -7.07 18.71 2.56
C THR A 201 -8.32 18.13 1.92
N TRP A 202 -8.19 17.11 1.08
CA TRP A 202 -9.30 16.49 0.36
C TRP A 202 -9.92 15.30 1.14
N PRO A 203 -11.16 14.90 0.80
CA PRO A 203 -11.78 13.65 1.26
C PRO A 203 -10.87 12.43 1.13
N ILE A 204 -10.72 11.65 2.21
CA ILE A 204 -9.97 10.39 2.20
C ILE A 204 -10.82 9.27 2.79
N GLY A 205 -10.63 8.06 2.28
CA GLY A 205 -11.29 6.86 2.76
C GLY A 205 -10.37 6.02 3.61
N PHE A 206 -10.91 5.43 4.68
CA PHE A 206 -10.23 4.40 5.45
C PHE A 206 -10.73 3.02 5.02
N LYS A 207 -9.83 2.16 4.55
CA LYS A 207 -10.14 0.79 4.13
C LYS A 207 -9.53 -0.23 5.11
N MET A 208 -10.36 -1.14 5.60
CA MET A 208 -9.90 -2.29 6.39
C MET A 208 -9.08 -3.25 5.52
N ASP A 209 -8.05 -3.87 6.09
CA ASP A 209 -7.33 -4.94 5.40
C ASP A 209 -8.25 -6.15 5.18
N ALA A 210 -9.17 -6.43 6.11
CA ALA A 210 -10.20 -7.45 5.92
C ALA A 210 -10.98 -7.26 4.60
N TYR A 211 -11.42 -6.04 4.27
CA TYR A 211 -12.11 -5.78 2.99
C TYR A 211 -11.23 -6.12 1.79
N THR A 212 -9.92 -5.87 1.90
CA THR A 212 -8.95 -6.18 0.84
C THR A 212 -8.77 -7.70 0.70
N HIS A 213 -8.66 -8.43 1.81
CA HIS A 213 -8.57 -9.90 1.80
C HIS A 213 -9.85 -10.60 1.33
N LEU A 214 -11.01 -9.99 1.55
CA LEU A 214 -12.32 -10.50 1.14
C LEU A 214 -12.74 -10.07 -0.28
N GLY A 215 -11.91 -9.29 -0.98
CA GLY A 215 -12.22 -8.83 -2.34
C GLY A 215 -13.28 -7.74 -2.42
N ILE A 216 -13.51 -7.00 -1.35
CA ILE A 216 -14.49 -5.91 -1.29
C ILE A 216 -13.84 -4.64 -1.84
N TYR A 217 -14.18 -4.32 -3.09
CA TYR A 217 -13.74 -3.13 -3.84
C TYR A 217 -14.95 -2.33 -4.35
N GLY A 218 -14.69 -1.24 -5.08
CA GLY A 218 -15.75 -0.47 -5.73
C GLY A 218 -16.54 -1.36 -6.71
N GLY A 219 -17.86 -1.20 -6.74
CA GLY A 219 -18.75 -2.02 -7.59
C GLY A 219 -18.99 -3.44 -7.08
N ASN A 220 -18.71 -3.73 -5.81
CA ASN A 220 -19.02 -5.02 -5.20
C ASN A 220 -20.54 -5.33 -5.23
N PRO A 221 -20.94 -6.60 -5.25
CA PRO A 221 -22.35 -7.02 -5.40
C PRO A 221 -23.25 -6.62 -4.22
N TRP A 222 -22.68 -6.27 -3.07
CA TRP A 222 -23.41 -5.85 -1.87
C TRP A 222 -23.66 -4.34 -1.81
N GLN A 223 -23.22 -3.59 -2.83
CA GLN A 223 -23.38 -2.13 -2.94
C GLN A 223 -22.79 -1.35 -1.74
N MET A 224 -21.89 -1.97 -0.99
CA MET A 224 -21.24 -1.33 0.15
C MET A 224 -20.12 -0.42 -0.34
N ARG A 225 -19.86 0.65 0.42
CA ARG A 225 -18.65 1.44 0.20
C ARG A 225 -17.43 0.58 0.58
N PRO A 226 -16.35 0.57 -0.24
CA PRO A 226 -15.13 -0.18 0.08
C PRO A 226 -14.26 0.51 1.15
N ASN A 227 -14.84 1.44 1.92
CA ASN A 227 -14.22 2.17 3.01
C ASN A 227 -15.10 2.02 4.26
N ARG A 228 -14.47 1.71 5.39
CA ARG A 228 -15.12 1.59 6.69
C ARG A 228 -15.41 2.94 7.33
N TYR A 229 -14.49 3.89 7.16
CA TYR A 229 -14.67 5.31 7.53
C TYR A 229 -14.47 6.17 6.28
N TRP A 230 -15.24 7.24 6.18
CA TRP A 230 -15.20 8.15 5.05
C TRP A 230 -15.38 9.58 5.54
N GLU A 231 -14.63 10.51 4.94
CA GLU A 231 -14.71 11.95 5.18
C GLU A 231 -15.23 12.72 3.96
#